data_AF-A0A7S2BYT7-F1
#
_entry.id   AF-A0A7S2BYT7-F1
#
_cell.length_a   1.000
_cell.length_b   1.000
_cell.length_c   1.000
_cell.angle_alpha   90.00
_cell.angle_beta   90.00
_cell.angle_gamma   90.00
#
_symmetry.space_group_name_H-M   'P 1'
#
loop_
_entity.id
_entity.type
_entity.pdbx_description
1 polymer ?
#
loop_
_entity_poly.entity_id
_entity_poly.type
_entity_poly.pdbx_seq_one_letter_code
_entity_poly.pdbx_strand_id
1 'polypeptide(L)'
;MRWRLMPSLQTEKVAATRCLLMGAGTLGCSVARCLLGWGVRHITFVDSGVVSYSNPVRQALFTFKDCVGGGTPKAQAAADSLSAIFPSVKASAHRIAIPMPGHTVTAAEEDKVRADCATLGALIESHDVIFLLTDTRESRWLPTLLAMHHGKLTLNAALGFDSLLV
;
A
#
# COMPACT_ATOMS: atom_id res chain seq x y z
N MET A 1 22.92 -2.29 -12.98
CA MET A 1 23.29 -0.93 -12.48
C MET A 1 24.55 -0.95 -11.62
N ARG A 2 24.61 -1.75 -10.55
CA ARG A 2 25.75 -1.78 -9.62
C ARG A 2 27.14 -1.89 -10.29
N TRP A 3 27.38 -2.94 -11.06
CA TRP A 3 28.73 -3.20 -11.61
C TRP A 3 29.20 -2.24 -12.70
N ARG A 4 28.26 -1.63 -13.45
CA ARG A 4 28.60 -0.78 -14.59
C ARG A 4 28.60 0.72 -14.29
N LEU A 5 27.80 1.17 -13.32
CA LEU A 5 27.55 2.60 -13.08
C LEU A 5 27.78 3.03 -11.63
N MET A 6 27.35 2.22 -10.66
CA MET A 6 27.39 2.60 -9.25
C MET A 6 27.78 1.42 -8.35
N PRO A 7 29.09 1.08 -8.25
CA PRO A 7 29.55 -0.08 -7.49
C PRO A 7 29.17 -0.06 -6.00
N SER A 8 28.99 1.13 -5.43
CA SER A 8 28.56 1.38 -4.04
C SER A 8 27.06 1.13 -3.79
N LEU A 9 26.25 0.88 -4.83
CA LEU A 9 24.82 0.60 -4.69
C LEU A 9 24.59 -0.70 -3.92
N GLN A 10 23.84 -0.62 -2.81
CA GLN A 10 23.55 -1.75 -1.92
C GLN A 10 22.21 -2.40 -2.30
N THR A 11 22.21 -3.16 -3.40
CA THR A 11 21.01 -3.80 -3.97
C THR A 11 20.36 -4.80 -3.01
N GLU A 12 21.14 -5.47 -2.16
CA GLU A 12 20.66 -6.45 -1.19
C GLU A 12 19.79 -5.80 -0.11
N LYS A 13 20.14 -4.58 0.32
CA LYS A 13 19.34 -3.81 1.30
C LYS A 13 17.99 -3.41 0.70
N VAL A 14 17.98 -2.95 -0.54
CA VAL A 14 16.74 -2.63 -1.26
C VAL A 14 15.85 -3.87 -1.36
N ALA A 15 16.42 -5.01 -1.75
CA ALA A 15 15.67 -6.25 -1.90
C ALA A 15 15.04 -6.75 -0.58
N ALA A 16 15.76 -6.59 0.55
CA ALA A 16 15.32 -7.02 1.87
C ALA A 16 14.33 -6.04 2.54
N THR A 17 14.18 -4.81 2.03
CA THR A 17 13.32 -3.79 2.63
C THR A 17 11.86 -4.23 2.60
N ARG A 18 11.18 -4.16 3.75
CA ARG A 18 9.74 -4.43 3.89
C ARG A 18 8.94 -3.16 3.67
N CYS A 19 8.20 -3.11 2.57
CA CYS A 19 7.39 -1.96 2.18
C CYS A 19 5.92 -2.18 2.48
N LEU A 20 5.33 -1.29 3.28
CA LEU A 20 3.88 -1.24 3.52
C LEU A 20 3.27 -0.17 2.61
N LEU A 21 2.36 -0.54 1.72
CA LEU A 21 1.63 0.39 0.87
C LEU A 21 0.21 0.60 1.43
N MET A 22 -0.01 1.79 2.00
CA MET A 22 -1.33 2.24 2.45
C MET A 22 -2.09 2.79 1.25
N GLY A 23 -2.88 1.94 0.60
CA GLY A 23 -3.63 2.21 -0.61
C GLY A 23 -3.17 1.35 -1.79
N ALA A 24 -4.11 0.65 -2.42
CA ALA A 24 -3.92 -0.14 -3.64
C ALA A 24 -4.59 0.52 -4.87
N GLY A 25 -4.71 1.86 -4.82
CA GLY A 25 -5.18 2.68 -5.95
C GLY A 25 -4.11 2.90 -7.02
N THR A 26 -4.24 3.99 -7.78
CA THR A 26 -3.33 4.31 -8.90
C THR A 26 -1.88 4.44 -8.45
N LEU A 27 -1.65 5.18 -7.35
CA LEU A 27 -0.33 5.31 -6.74
C LEU A 27 0.19 3.95 -6.24
N GLY A 28 -0.62 3.21 -5.48
CA GLY A 28 -0.27 1.90 -4.94
C GLY A 28 0.21 0.92 -6.00
N CYS A 29 -0.54 0.80 -7.10
CA CYS A 29 -0.18 -0.06 -8.23
C CYS A 29 1.16 0.35 -8.86
N SER A 30 1.33 1.64 -9.16
CA SER A 30 2.54 2.14 -9.83
C SER A 30 3.77 2.02 -8.95
N VAL A 31 3.68 2.43 -7.68
CA VAL A 31 4.75 2.32 -6.69
C VAL A 31 5.15 0.86 -6.52
N ALA A 32 4.19 -0.06 -6.37
CA ALA A 32 4.49 -1.48 -6.23
C ALA A 32 5.24 -2.06 -7.44
N ARG A 33 4.86 -1.71 -8.67
CA ARG A 33 5.59 -2.15 -9.87
C ARG A 33 7.01 -1.57 -9.92
N CYS A 34 7.20 -0.31 -9.51
CA CYS A 34 8.52 0.30 -9.40
C CYS A 34 9.38 -0.40 -8.33
N LEU A 35 8.83 -0.67 -7.15
CA LEU A 35 9.52 -1.39 -6.07
C LEU A 35 9.94 -2.79 -6.52
N LEU A 36 9.03 -3.52 -7.18
CA LEU A 36 9.32 -4.86 -7.72
C LEU A 36 10.44 -4.80 -8.77
N GLY A 37 10.43 -3.80 -9.66
CA GLY A 37 11.48 -3.57 -10.65
C GLY A 37 12.85 -3.23 -10.04
N TRP A 38 12.87 -2.56 -8.88
CA TRP A 38 14.07 -2.32 -8.08
C TRP A 38 14.55 -3.53 -7.27
N GLY A 39 13.77 -4.61 -7.26
CA GLY A 39 14.12 -5.87 -6.61
C GLY A 39 13.60 -6.03 -5.19
N VAL A 40 12.75 -5.13 -4.70
CA VAL A 40 12.06 -5.27 -3.41
C VAL A 40 11.26 -6.58 -3.39
N ARG A 41 11.40 -7.36 -2.32
CA ARG A 41 10.77 -8.69 -2.20
C ARG A 41 9.60 -8.74 -1.22
N HIS A 42 9.47 -7.76 -0.34
CA HIS A 42 8.47 -7.77 0.73
C HIS A 42 7.53 -6.59 0.57
N ILE A 43 6.31 -6.85 0.08
CA ILE A 43 5.32 -5.82 -0.23
C ILE A 43 3.99 -6.19 0.41
N THR A 44 3.49 -5.35 1.29
CA THR A 44 2.18 -5.54 1.93
C THR A 44 1.24 -4.42 1.49
N PHE A 45 0.04 -4.78 1.02
CA PHE A 45 -1.00 -3.81 0.67
C PHE A 45 -2.05 -3.69 1.77
N VAL A 46 -2.47 -2.46 2.04
CA VAL A 46 -3.64 -2.15 2.87
C VAL A 46 -4.64 -1.35 2.05
N ASP A 47 -5.84 -1.89 1.83
CA ASP A 47 -6.93 -1.20 1.11
C ASP A 47 -8.28 -1.85 1.47
N SER A 48 -9.30 -1.05 1.76
CA SER A 48 -10.64 -1.54 2.13
C SER A 48 -11.55 -1.79 0.94
N GLY A 49 -11.22 -1.22 -0.21
CA GLY A 49 -12.05 -1.18 -1.41
C GLY A 49 -12.01 -2.47 -2.22
N VAL A 50 -12.90 -2.52 -3.21
CA VAL A 50 -12.97 -3.55 -4.24
C VAL A 50 -12.66 -2.96 -5.61
N VAL A 51 -12.18 -3.79 -6.53
CA VAL A 51 -11.88 -3.37 -7.90
C VAL A 51 -13.20 -3.07 -8.63
N SER A 52 -13.33 -1.85 -9.13
CA SER A 52 -14.46 -1.39 -9.95
C SER A 52 -14.09 -1.34 -11.44
N TYR A 53 -15.09 -1.38 -12.33
CA TYR A 53 -14.88 -1.38 -13.79
C TYR A 53 -14.02 -0.23 -14.32
N SER A 54 -14.02 0.94 -13.66
CA SER A 54 -13.20 2.07 -14.08
C SER A 54 -11.73 1.94 -13.65
N ASN A 55 -11.39 1.03 -12.74
CA ASN A 55 -10.07 0.92 -12.14
C ASN A 55 -8.99 0.37 -13.09
N PRO A 56 -9.20 -0.73 -13.85
CA PRO A 56 -8.12 -1.36 -14.63
C PRO A 56 -7.37 -0.43 -15.59
N VAL A 57 -8.04 0.57 -16.17
CA VAL A 57 -7.39 1.54 -17.07
C VAL A 57 -6.43 2.51 -16.37
N ARG A 58 -6.53 2.66 -15.04
CA ARG A 58 -5.72 3.59 -14.23
C ARG A 58 -4.96 2.94 -13.07
N GLN A 59 -5.20 1.65 -12.81
CA GLN A 59 -4.64 0.89 -11.69
C GLN A 59 -4.01 -0.38 -12.25
N ALA A 60 -2.72 -0.28 -12.59
CA ALA A 60 -1.99 -1.22 -13.45
C ALA A 60 -1.81 -2.66 -12.92
N LEU A 61 -2.33 -2.97 -11.74
CA LEU A 61 -2.32 -4.34 -11.18
C LEU A 61 -3.65 -5.06 -11.39
N PHE A 62 -4.70 -4.39 -11.86
CA PHE A 62 -6.03 -4.97 -12.02
C PHE A 62 -6.40 -5.17 -13.48
N THR A 63 -7.23 -6.18 -13.72
CA THR A 63 -7.78 -6.52 -15.02
C THR A 63 -9.31 -6.46 -14.98
N PHE A 64 -9.95 -6.60 -16.14
CA PHE A 64 -11.41 -6.69 -16.22
C PHE A 64 -11.97 -7.85 -15.38
N LYS A 65 -11.25 -8.98 -15.31
CA LYS A 65 -11.66 -10.16 -14.54
C LYS A 65 -11.86 -9.83 -13.06
N ASP A 66 -11.05 -8.93 -12.52
CA ASP A 66 -11.10 -8.54 -11.11
C ASP A 66 -12.32 -7.66 -10.77
N CYS A 67 -13.05 -7.18 -11.78
CA CYS A 67 -14.26 -6.35 -11.60
C CYS A 67 -15.54 -7.19 -11.49
N VAL A 68 -15.51 -8.43 -11.96
CA VAL A 68 -16.69 -9.30 -12.06
C VAL A 68 -17.14 -9.76 -10.67
N GLY A 69 -18.44 -9.98 -10.48
CA GLY A 69 -18.96 -10.56 -9.23
C GLY A 69 -18.93 -9.63 -8.01
N GLY A 70 -18.98 -8.31 -8.23
CA GLY A 70 -18.91 -7.31 -7.16
C GLY A 70 -17.49 -6.79 -6.89
N GLY A 71 -16.51 -7.29 -7.62
CA GLY A 71 -15.12 -6.84 -7.55
C GLY A 71 -14.30 -7.59 -6.49
N THR A 72 -13.08 -7.97 -6.86
CA THR A 72 -12.10 -8.54 -5.93
C THR A 72 -11.63 -7.44 -4.96
N PRO A 73 -11.38 -7.75 -3.67
CA PRO A 73 -10.73 -6.80 -2.76
C PRO A 73 -9.41 -6.30 -3.34
N LYS A 74 -9.22 -4.97 -3.41
CA LYS A 74 -8.08 -4.35 -4.09
C LYS A 74 -6.74 -4.79 -3.52
N ALA A 75 -6.62 -4.84 -2.21
CA ALA A 75 -5.40 -5.28 -1.54
C ALA A 75 -5.01 -6.70 -2.00
N GLN A 76 -5.99 -7.62 -2.03
CA GLN A 76 -5.76 -9.01 -2.43
C GLN A 76 -5.41 -9.11 -3.92
N ALA A 77 -6.20 -8.48 -4.78
CA ALA A 77 -5.95 -8.46 -6.22
C ALA A 77 -4.56 -7.89 -6.55
N ALA A 78 -4.09 -6.88 -5.82
CA ALA A 78 -2.77 -6.29 -6.02
C ALA A 78 -1.65 -7.26 -5.62
N ALA A 79 -1.79 -7.93 -4.46
CA ALA A 79 -0.81 -8.93 -4.01
C ALA A 79 -0.74 -10.14 -4.96
N ASP A 80 -1.89 -10.62 -5.42
CA ASP A 80 -1.99 -11.73 -6.38
C ASP A 80 -1.34 -11.35 -7.71
N SER A 81 -1.59 -10.12 -8.19
CA SER A 81 -1.00 -9.58 -9.42
C SER A 81 0.52 -9.47 -9.34
N LEU A 82 1.07 -8.97 -8.22
CA LEU A 82 2.52 -8.97 -8.01
C LEU A 82 3.10 -10.39 -8.03
N SER A 83 2.41 -11.34 -7.39
CA SER A 83 2.84 -12.74 -7.33
C SER A 83 2.79 -13.42 -8.70
N ALA A 84 1.81 -13.06 -9.54
CA ALA A 84 1.73 -13.50 -10.93
C ALA A 84 2.86 -12.92 -11.79
N ILE A 85 3.27 -11.66 -11.55
CA ILE A 85 4.38 -11.01 -12.25
C ILE A 85 5.73 -11.60 -11.83
N PHE A 86 5.95 -11.81 -10.54
CA PHE A 86 7.19 -12.36 -10.00
C PHE A 86 6.90 -13.31 -8.83
N PRO A 87 6.83 -14.64 -9.07
CA PRO A 87 6.39 -15.62 -8.08
C PRO A 87 7.19 -15.68 -6.78
N SER A 88 8.44 -15.18 -6.76
CA SER A 88 9.26 -15.15 -5.54
C SER A 88 9.07 -13.86 -4.70
N VAL A 89 8.17 -12.95 -5.09
CA VAL A 89 7.77 -11.83 -4.22
C VAL A 89 6.98 -12.39 -3.04
N LYS A 90 7.22 -11.84 -1.85
CA LYS A 90 6.40 -12.05 -0.67
C LYS A 90 5.40 -10.90 -0.60
N ALA A 91 4.33 -11.04 -1.36
CA ALA A 91 3.23 -10.09 -1.37
C ALA A 91 2.12 -10.54 -0.41
N SER A 92 1.63 -9.63 0.43
CA SER A 92 0.48 -9.89 1.31
C SER A 92 -0.52 -8.73 1.28
N ALA A 93 -1.72 -8.98 1.78
CA ALA A 93 -2.85 -8.07 1.65
C ALA A 93 -3.67 -8.03 2.94
N HIS A 94 -4.07 -6.82 3.35
CA HIS A 94 -4.98 -6.61 4.45
C HIS A 94 -6.12 -5.69 4.02
N ARG A 95 -7.36 -6.18 4.17
CA ARG A 95 -8.56 -5.40 3.88
C ARG A 95 -8.98 -4.61 5.12
N ILE A 96 -8.40 -3.43 5.29
CA ILE A 96 -8.62 -2.57 6.47
C ILE A 96 -9.09 -1.19 6.01
N ALA A 97 -10.13 -0.67 6.65
CA ALA A 97 -10.54 0.71 6.51
C ALA A 97 -9.75 1.56 7.50
N ILE A 98 -9.02 2.56 7.01
CA ILE A 98 -8.25 3.45 7.87
C ILE A 98 -9.23 4.46 8.52
N PRO A 99 -9.34 4.52 9.86
CA PRO A 99 -10.20 5.48 10.52
C PRO A 99 -9.77 6.91 10.20
N MET A 100 -10.72 7.70 9.72
CA MET A 100 -10.49 9.08 9.32
C MET A 100 -10.95 10.04 10.44
N PRO A 101 -10.13 11.02 10.84
CA PRO A 101 -10.56 12.04 11.77
C PRO A 101 -11.81 12.77 11.23
N GLY A 102 -12.71 13.16 12.12
CA GLY A 102 -13.97 13.82 11.76
C GLY A 102 -15.12 12.89 11.36
N HIS A 103 -14.88 11.58 11.25
CA HIS A 103 -15.93 10.60 11.01
C HIS A 103 -16.38 9.95 12.33
N THR A 104 -17.68 9.85 12.54
CA THR A 104 -18.25 9.23 13.75
C THR A 104 -18.10 7.71 13.69
N VAL A 105 -17.67 7.12 14.81
CA VAL A 105 -17.68 5.67 15.01
C VAL A 105 -18.88 5.34 15.88
N THR A 106 -19.77 4.46 15.40
CA THR A 106 -20.91 4.01 16.20
C THR A 106 -20.46 3.00 17.27
N ALA A 107 -21.25 2.82 18.32
CA ALA A 107 -20.96 1.82 19.36
C ALA A 107 -20.80 0.40 18.80
N ALA A 108 -21.51 0.07 17.70
CA ALA A 108 -21.42 -1.23 17.04
C ALA A 108 -20.11 -1.43 16.26
N GLU A 109 -19.43 -0.34 15.88
CA GLU A 109 -18.19 -0.37 15.09
C GLU A 109 -16.94 -0.21 15.95
N GLU A 110 -17.09 0.20 17.21
CA GLU A 110 -15.97 0.56 18.09
C GLU A 110 -14.94 -0.56 18.23
N ASP A 111 -15.39 -1.79 18.52
CA ASP A 111 -14.49 -2.94 18.66
C ASP A 111 -13.74 -3.25 17.37
N LYS A 112 -14.43 -3.15 16.22
CA LYS A 112 -13.83 -3.36 14.91
C LYS A 112 -12.78 -2.28 14.61
N VAL A 113 -13.10 -1.02 14.88
CA VAL A 113 -12.17 0.10 14.67
C VAL A 113 -10.95 -0.04 15.56
N ARG A 114 -11.12 -0.45 16.81
CA ARG A 114 -9.99 -0.75 17.73
C ARG A 114 -9.12 -1.88 17.19
N ALA A 115 -9.72 -2.97 16.70
CA ALA A 115 -8.97 -4.08 16.11
C ALA A 115 -8.24 -3.68 14.82
N ASP A 116 -8.89 -2.89 13.96
CA ASP A 116 -8.29 -2.34 12.73
C ASP A 116 -7.10 -1.43 13.06
N CYS A 117 -7.23 -0.54 14.05
CA CYS A 117 -6.13 0.30 14.56
C CYS A 117 -4.96 -0.52 15.11
N ALA A 118 -5.23 -1.55 15.91
CA ALA A 118 -4.20 -2.43 16.46
C ALA A 118 -3.44 -3.18 15.34
N THR A 119 -4.18 -3.67 14.34
CA THR A 119 -3.60 -4.33 13.16
C THR A 119 -2.74 -3.37 12.34
N LEU A 120 -3.22 -2.14 12.10
CA LEU A 120 -2.44 -1.10 11.43
C LEU A 120 -1.15 -0.76 12.17
N GLY A 121 -1.21 -0.64 13.51
CA GLY A 121 -0.03 -0.42 14.35
C GLY A 121 1.01 -1.54 14.18
N ALA A 122 0.57 -2.80 14.31
CA ALA A 122 1.45 -3.96 14.14
C ALA A 122 2.05 -4.07 12.71
N LEU A 123 1.27 -3.71 11.69
CA LEU A 123 1.77 -3.65 10.31
C LEU A 123 2.84 -2.57 10.17
N ILE A 124 2.58 -1.35 10.65
CA ILE A 124 3.57 -0.26 10.58
C ILE A 124 4.85 -0.63 11.34
N GLU A 125 4.72 -1.17 12.55
CA GLU A 125 5.86 -1.59 13.37
C GLU A 125 6.71 -2.68 12.69
N SER A 126 6.06 -3.63 12.00
CA SER A 126 6.75 -4.76 11.35
C SER A 126 7.35 -4.43 9.98
N HIS A 127 7.13 -3.24 9.43
CA HIS A 127 7.68 -2.82 8.14
C HIS A 127 8.80 -1.79 8.29
N ASP A 128 9.64 -1.65 7.28
CA ASP A 128 10.80 -0.76 7.31
C ASP A 128 10.46 0.62 6.70
N VAL A 129 9.64 0.62 5.64
CA VAL A 129 9.20 1.83 4.92
C VAL A 129 7.69 1.82 4.72
N ILE A 130 7.05 2.94 5.06
CA ILE A 130 5.61 3.14 4.95
C ILE A 130 5.32 4.10 3.80
N PHE A 131 4.53 3.66 2.82
CA PHE A 131 4.06 4.50 1.73
C PHE A 131 2.62 4.93 1.99
N LEU A 132 2.39 6.24 2.14
CA LEU A 132 1.07 6.83 2.31
C LEU A 132 0.52 7.22 0.94
N LEU A 133 -0.35 6.37 0.39
CA LEU A 133 -0.86 6.42 -0.97
C LEU A 133 -2.39 6.47 -1.02
N THR A 134 -3.00 6.90 0.09
CA THR A 134 -4.45 7.05 0.23
C THR A 134 -4.97 8.27 -0.52
N ASP A 135 -6.26 8.28 -0.81
CA ASP A 135 -6.95 9.23 -1.67
C ASP A 135 -7.35 10.54 -0.99
N THR A 136 -7.39 10.57 0.34
CA THR A 136 -7.76 11.76 1.12
C THR A 136 -6.66 12.19 2.09
N ARG A 137 -6.76 13.42 2.61
CA ARG A 137 -5.82 13.92 3.63
C ARG A 137 -6.10 13.27 4.98
N GLU A 138 -7.38 13.08 5.29
CA GLU A 138 -7.89 12.56 6.55
C GLU A 138 -7.39 11.12 6.78
N SER A 139 -7.44 10.29 5.74
CA SER A 139 -6.94 8.90 5.79
C SER A 139 -5.42 8.80 6.01
N ARG A 140 -4.67 9.89 5.86
CA ARG A 140 -3.21 9.90 6.12
C ARG A 140 -2.88 10.18 7.57
N TRP A 141 -3.80 10.76 8.35
CA TRP A 141 -3.52 11.22 9.70
C TRP A 141 -3.05 10.10 10.63
N LEU A 142 -3.85 9.04 10.77
CA LEU A 142 -3.54 7.93 11.68
C LEU A 142 -2.26 7.17 11.26
N PRO A 143 -2.08 6.76 9.99
CA PRO A 143 -0.83 6.14 9.56
C PRO A 143 0.40 7.02 9.79
N THR A 144 0.30 8.33 9.58
CA THR A 144 1.40 9.28 9.84
C THR A 144 1.78 9.30 11.32
N LEU A 145 0.77 9.38 12.20
CA LEU A 145 0.98 9.38 13.65
C LEU A 145 1.65 8.08 14.12
N LEU A 146 1.15 6.94 13.67
CA LEU A 146 1.71 5.62 14.02
C LEU A 146 3.12 5.43 13.47
N ALA A 147 3.37 5.82 12.22
CA ALA A 147 4.69 5.71 11.63
C ALA A 147 5.72 6.59 12.36
N MET A 148 5.32 7.81 12.75
CA MET A 148 6.13 8.68 13.61
C MET A 148 6.39 8.05 14.98
N HIS A 149 5.36 7.48 15.62
CA HIS A 149 5.50 6.81 16.92
C HIS A 149 6.51 5.65 16.88
N HIS A 150 6.49 4.85 15.81
CA HIS A 150 7.41 3.72 15.63
C HIS A 150 8.72 4.08 14.91
N GLY A 151 9.00 5.37 14.65
CA GLY A 151 10.23 5.83 14.00
C GLY A 151 10.44 5.29 12.59
N LYS A 152 9.36 5.13 11.81
CA LYS A 152 9.41 4.54 10.47
C LYS A 152 9.64 5.57 9.37
N LEU A 153 10.49 5.22 8.40
CA LEU A 153 10.64 6.02 7.19
C LEU A 153 9.30 6.04 6.45
N THR A 154 8.78 7.24 6.22
CA THR A 154 7.47 7.45 5.62
C THR A 154 7.60 8.26 4.35
N LEU A 155 7.03 7.78 3.26
CA LEU A 155 6.97 8.45 1.96
C LEU A 155 5.51 8.75 1.64
N ASN A 156 5.19 10.01 1.39
CA ASN A 156 3.82 10.48 1.27
C ASN A 156 3.58 11.04 -0.13
N ALA A 157 2.75 10.37 -0.94
CA ALA A 157 2.47 10.82 -2.30
C ALA A 157 1.01 11.28 -2.43
N ALA A 158 0.76 12.46 -3.00
CA ALA A 158 -0.59 12.99 -3.25
C ALA A 158 -0.72 13.46 -4.70
N LEU A 159 -1.94 13.38 -5.24
CA LEU A 159 -2.25 13.83 -6.59
C LEU A 159 -3.28 14.95 -6.53
N GLY A 160 -2.99 16.05 -7.20
CA GLY A 160 -3.97 17.02 -7.66
C GLY A 160 -4.46 16.66 -9.07
N PHE A 161 -5.15 17.58 -9.72
CA PHE A 161 -5.63 17.38 -11.10
C PHE A 161 -4.46 17.29 -12.10
N ASP A 162 -3.53 18.24 -12.02
CA ASP A 162 -2.36 18.40 -12.91
C ASP A 162 -1.03 18.53 -12.13
N SER A 163 -1.07 18.27 -10.82
CA SER A 163 0.04 18.43 -9.89
C SER A 163 0.20 17.21 -9.00
N LEU A 164 1.38 17.05 -8.41
CA LEU A 164 1.66 15.98 -7.46
C LEU A 164 2.58 16.49 -6.33
N LEU A 165 2.47 15.83 -5.18
CA LEU A 165 3.36 15.98 -4.03
C LEU A 165 3.99 14.62 -3.75
N VAL A 166 5.29 14.61 -3.45
CA VAL A 166 6.04 13.45 -2.91
C VAL A 166 6.87 13.94 -1.73
#